data_AF-A0A0S7XUQ6-F1
#
_entry.id   AF-A0A0S7XUQ6-F1
#
_cell.length_a   1.000
_cell.length_b   1.000
_cell.length_c   1.000
_cell.angle_alpha   90.00
_cell.angle_beta   90.00
_cell.angle_gamma   90.00
#
_symmetry.space_group_name_H-M   'P 1'
#
loop_
_entity.id
_entity.type
_entity.pdbx_description
1 polymer ?
#
loop_
_entity_poly.entity_id
_entity_poly.type
_entity_poly.pdbx_seq_one_letter_code
_entity_poly.pdbx_strand_id
1 'polypeptide(L)'
;MSLIDVIKRRKNIVCQESEGINLAIYLINEFKDRTFTFKGLKNKYLGLSGENLLKRIQEELDSMLILYRYTTKAKKYTDRKGVPQIEIKLAGKASTMSRYNPLDIELDIKTEMPQTHSKLKK
;
A
#
# COMPACT_ATOMS: atom_id res chain seq x y z
N MET A 1 0.71 -10.19 16.90
CA MET A 1 0.86 -10.75 15.53
C MET A 1 -0.47 -11.31 15.07
N SER A 2 -0.82 -11.21 13.77
CA SER A 2 -2.04 -11.81 13.24
C SER A 2 -1.83 -13.30 12.93
N LEU A 3 -2.89 -14.12 13.02
CA LEU A 3 -2.89 -15.54 12.60
C LEU A 3 -2.41 -15.70 11.15
N ILE A 4 -2.77 -14.75 10.28
CA ILE A 4 -2.35 -14.73 8.87
C ILE A 4 -0.83 -14.63 8.75
N ASP A 5 -0.18 -13.88 9.63
CA ASP A 5 1.27 -13.69 9.58
C ASP A 5 2.02 -14.96 9.97
N VAL A 6 1.47 -15.72 10.92
CA VAL A 6 1.99 -17.04 11.31
C VAL A 6 1.87 -18.02 10.14
N ILE A 7 0.69 -18.12 9.52
CA ILE A 7 0.44 -18.99 8.37
C ILE A 7 1.36 -18.62 7.19
N LYS A 8 1.54 -17.31 6.94
CA LYS A 8 2.41 -16.81 5.86
C LYS A 8 3.90 -16.77 6.22
N ARG A 9 4.27 -17.18 7.44
CA ARG A 9 5.64 -17.16 7.97
C ARG A 9 6.32 -15.79 7.83
N ARG A 10 5.57 -14.72 8.05
CA ARG A 10 6.08 -13.34 8.01
C ARG A 10 6.89 -13.06 9.28
N LYS A 11 8.02 -12.38 9.12
CA LYS A 11 8.93 -11.99 10.23
C LYS A 11 9.09 -10.47 10.26
N ASN A 12 9.69 -9.94 11.34
CA ASN A 12 10.04 -8.52 11.49
C ASN A 12 8.86 -7.58 11.18
N ILE A 13 7.71 -7.87 11.77
CA ILE A 13 6.46 -7.19 11.44
C ILE A 13 6.41 -5.87 12.21
N VAL A 14 6.31 -4.76 11.47
CA VAL A 14 6.15 -3.42 12.03
C VAL A 14 4.90 -2.80 11.44
N CYS A 15 3.97 -2.40 12.30
CA CYS A 15 2.76 -1.68 11.91
C CYS A 15 2.92 -0.20 12.28
N GLN A 16 2.57 0.69 11.36
CA GLN A 16 2.60 2.13 11.54
C GLN A 16 1.27 2.72 11.07
N GLU A 17 0.83 3.78 11.73
CA GLU A 17 -0.38 4.51 11.38
C GLU A 17 -0.10 6.00 11.51
N SER A 18 -0.63 6.78 10.56
CA SER A 18 -0.51 8.24 10.55
C SER A 18 -1.73 8.84 9.88
N GLU A 19 -2.09 10.04 10.31
CA GLU A 19 -3.01 10.89 9.55
C GLU A 19 -2.34 11.39 8.26
N GLY A 20 -3.16 11.64 7.24
CA GLY A 20 -2.74 12.08 5.92
C GLY A 20 -2.00 11.00 5.12
N ILE A 21 -1.38 11.43 4.02
CA ILE A 21 -0.69 10.57 3.04
C ILE A 21 0.84 10.55 3.19
N ASN A 22 1.41 11.39 4.06
CA ASN A 22 2.85 11.57 4.18
C ASN A 22 3.59 10.28 4.51
N LEU A 23 3.01 9.44 5.38
CA LEU A 23 3.56 8.13 5.69
C LEU A 23 3.62 7.23 4.44
N ALA A 24 2.60 7.25 3.59
CA ALA A 24 2.61 6.47 2.36
C ALA A 24 3.72 6.94 1.41
N ILE A 25 3.86 8.26 1.23
CA ILE A 25 4.90 8.85 0.37
C ILE A 25 6.29 8.45 0.87
N TYR A 26 6.56 8.65 2.17
CA TYR A 26 7.82 8.26 2.80
C TYR A 26 8.16 6.79 2.54
N LEU A 27 7.18 5.91 2.74
CA LEU A 27 7.36 4.47 2.62
C LEU A 27 7.51 3.99 1.17
N ILE A 28 6.83 4.63 0.22
CA ILE A 28 7.02 4.35 -1.22
C ILE A 28 8.45 4.71 -1.62
N ASN A 29 8.97 5.86 -1.15
CA ASN A 29 10.33 6.31 -1.43
C ASN A 29 11.39 5.42 -0.77
N GLU A 30 11.13 4.90 0.43
CA GLU A 30 12.02 3.92 1.09
C GLU A 30 12.20 2.65 0.26
N PHE A 31 11.19 2.27 -0.54
CA PHE A 31 11.19 1.11 -1.43
C PHE A 31 11.32 1.51 -2.92
N LYS A 32 12.03 2.60 -3.24
CA LYS A 32 12.12 3.17 -4.61
C LYS A 32 12.52 2.20 -5.72
N ASP A 33 13.35 1.19 -5.43
CA ASP A 33 13.84 0.20 -6.41
C ASP A 33 12.87 -0.99 -6.59
N ARG A 34 11.63 -0.85 -6.11
CA ARG A 34 10.59 -1.88 -6.15
C ARG A 34 9.45 -1.47 -7.06
N THR A 35 8.75 -2.49 -7.53
CA THR A 35 7.45 -2.31 -8.16
C THR A 35 6.32 -2.54 -7.17
N PHE A 36 5.20 -1.88 -7.42
CA PHE A 36 4.03 -1.90 -6.57
C PHE A 36 2.79 -2.31 -7.35
N THR A 37 1.94 -3.07 -6.67
CA THR A 37 0.54 -3.23 -7.00
C THR A 37 -0.23 -2.12 -6.32
N PHE A 38 -1.10 -1.44 -7.06
CA PHE A 38 -2.01 -0.43 -6.55
C PHE A 38 -3.45 -0.82 -6.88
N LYS A 39 -4.32 -0.88 -5.88
CA LYS A 39 -5.75 -1.07 -6.04
C LYS A 39 -6.43 0.24 -5.65
N GLY A 40 -6.82 1.01 -6.65
CA GLY A 40 -7.63 2.22 -6.50
C GLY A 40 -9.11 1.90 -6.32
N LEU A 41 -9.98 2.89 -6.48
CA LEU A 41 -11.43 2.70 -6.30
C LEU A 41 -12.03 1.77 -7.36
N LYS A 42 -11.64 1.96 -8.61
CA LYS A 42 -12.20 1.23 -9.76
C LYS A 42 -11.20 0.26 -10.38
N ASN A 43 -9.93 0.65 -10.39
CA ASN A 43 -8.90 -0.04 -11.15
C ASN A 43 -7.83 -0.66 -10.26
N LYS A 44 -7.23 -1.72 -10.77
CA LYS A 44 -6.03 -2.34 -10.19
C LYS A 44 -4.89 -2.23 -11.20
N TYR A 45 -3.75 -1.74 -10.71
CA TYR A 45 -2.52 -1.55 -11.46
C TYR A 45 -1.43 -2.44 -10.86
N LEU A 46 -0.54 -2.93 -11.73
CA LEU A 46 0.58 -3.80 -11.38
C LEU A 46 1.87 -3.20 -11.96
N GLY A 47 3.01 -3.55 -11.40
CA GLY A 47 4.31 -3.17 -11.95
C GLY A 47 4.62 -1.67 -11.88
N LEU A 48 3.96 -0.92 -10.98
CA LEU A 48 4.17 0.52 -10.89
C LEU A 48 5.50 0.84 -10.20
N SER A 49 6.31 1.72 -10.79
CA SER A 49 7.42 2.37 -10.08
C SER A 49 6.89 3.32 -9.00
N GLY A 50 7.74 3.72 -8.05
CA GLY A 50 7.35 4.66 -6.99
C GLY A 50 6.76 5.97 -7.54
N GLU A 51 7.38 6.56 -8.56
CA GLU A 51 6.91 7.80 -9.20
C GLU A 51 5.54 7.63 -9.87
N ASN A 52 5.38 6.56 -10.67
CA ASN A 52 4.12 6.28 -11.35
C ASN A 52 3.01 5.96 -10.34
N LEU A 53 3.35 5.26 -9.25
CA LEU A 53 2.42 4.99 -8.16
C LEU A 53 1.93 6.28 -7.51
N LEU A 54 2.83 7.21 -7.16
CA LEU A 54 2.46 8.49 -6.56
C LEU A 54 1.55 9.31 -7.47
N LYS A 55 1.84 9.33 -8.77
CA LYS A 55 0.97 9.98 -9.75
C LYS A 55 -0.44 9.38 -9.79
N ARG A 56 -0.56 8.04 -9.77
CA ARG A 56 -1.86 7.36 -9.73
C ARG A 56 -2.63 7.59 -8.44
N ILE A 57 -1.92 7.62 -7.31
CA ILE A 57 -2.54 7.95 -6.02
C ILE A 57 -3.10 9.38 -6.09
N GLN A 58 -2.32 10.34 -6.58
CA GLN A 58 -2.77 11.73 -6.74
C GLN A 58 -4.01 11.82 -7.64
N GLU A 59 -4.00 11.17 -8.81
CA GLU A 59 -5.14 11.13 -9.74
C GLU A 59 -6.42 10.57 -9.07
N GLU A 60 -6.29 9.49 -8.29
CA GLU A 60 -7.43 8.92 -7.55
C GLU A 60 -7.93 9.88 -6.47
N LEU A 61 -7.03 10.49 -5.69
CA LEU A 61 -7.40 11.46 -4.65
C LEU A 61 -8.07 12.71 -5.24
N ASP A 62 -7.58 13.23 -6.37
CA ASP A 62 -8.15 14.39 -7.05
C ASP A 62 -9.52 14.08 -7.67
N SER A 63 -9.73 12.84 -8.12
CA SER A 63 -11.04 12.40 -8.62
C SER A 63 -12.12 12.35 -7.54
N MET A 64 -11.71 12.33 -6.26
CA MET A 64 -12.60 12.32 -5.12
C MET A 64 -12.87 13.77 -4.69
N LEU A 65 -14.00 14.32 -5.14
CA LEU A 65 -14.54 15.66 -4.80
C LEU A 65 -14.75 15.93 -3.28
N ILE A 66 -14.37 15.01 -2.39
CA ILE A 66 -14.73 15.00 -0.97
C ILE A 66 -13.50 15.27 -0.10
N LEU A 67 -13.64 16.16 0.87
CA LEU A 67 -12.68 16.52 1.92
C LEU A 67 -12.46 15.36 2.93
N TYR A 68 -12.04 14.20 2.45
CA TYR A 68 -11.73 13.06 3.30
C TYR A 68 -10.57 13.38 4.23
N ARG A 69 -10.72 13.05 5.51
CA ARG A 69 -9.57 12.85 6.39
C ARG A 69 -8.99 11.48 6.06
N TYR A 70 -7.79 11.48 5.50
CA TYR A 70 -7.09 10.25 5.19
C TYR A 70 -6.34 9.74 6.41
N THR A 71 -6.36 8.44 6.61
CA THR A 71 -5.48 7.73 7.52
C THR A 71 -4.66 6.75 6.70
N THR A 72 -3.33 6.84 6.78
CA THR A 72 -2.43 5.85 6.24
C THR A 72 -2.15 4.79 7.30
N LYS A 73 -2.41 3.52 6.98
CA LYS A 73 -1.95 2.37 7.76
C LYS A 73 -0.94 1.59 6.95
N ALA A 74 0.22 1.33 7.52
CA ALA A 74 1.28 0.59 6.85
C ALA A 74 1.71 -0.62 7.69
N LYS A 75 2.05 -1.70 6.97
CA LYS A 75 2.59 -2.92 7.55
C LYS A 75 3.83 -3.32 6.78
N LYS A 76 4.97 -3.21 7.43
CA LYS A 76 6.25 -3.77 6.96
C LYS A 76 6.43 -5.16 7.49
N TYR A 77 6.97 -6.06 6.68
CA TYR A 77 7.36 -7.39 7.12
C TYR A 77 8.41 -7.99 6.18
N THR A 78 9.17 -8.96 6.67
CA THR A 78 9.97 -9.84 5.83
C THR A 78 9.15 -11.08 5.49
N ASP A 79 9.03 -11.41 4.20
CA ASP A 79 8.30 -12.60 3.78
C ASP A 79 9.06 -13.91 4.05
N ARG A 80 8.44 -15.05 3.75
CA ARG A 80 9.06 -16.38 3.92
C ARG A 80 10.34 -16.59 3.09
N LYS A 81 10.56 -15.79 2.04
CA LYS A 81 11.75 -15.84 1.16
C LYS A 81 12.83 -14.84 1.61
N GLY A 82 12.65 -14.18 2.76
CA GLY A 82 13.60 -13.19 3.25
C GLY A 82 13.48 -11.82 2.58
N VAL A 83 12.44 -11.59 1.75
CA VAL A 83 12.28 -10.34 1.02
C VAL A 83 11.52 -9.33 1.89
N PRO A 84 12.04 -8.10 2.08
CA PRO A 84 11.29 -7.02 2.70
C PRO A 84 10.08 -6.64 1.84
N GLN A 85 8.92 -6.54 2.49
CA GLN A 85 7.64 -6.24 1.88
C GLN A 85 6.94 -5.15 2.69
N ILE A 86 6.10 -4.39 2.01
CA ILE A 86 5.23 -3.40 2.61
C ILE A 86 3.82 -3.49 2.02
N GLU A 87 2.83 -3.42 2.91
CA GLU A 87 1.41 -3.22 2.59
C GLU A 87 1.00 -1.87 3.17
N ILE A 88 0.48 -0.96 2.33
CA ILE A 88 -0.02 0.36 2.73
C ILE A 88 -1.51 0.41 2.39
N LYS A 89 -2.31 0.95 3.31
CA LYS A 89 -3.72 1.23 3.14
C LYS A 89 -3.97 2.71 3.36
N LEU A 90 -4.57 3.36 2.39
CA LEU A 90 -5.07 4.73 2.50
C LEU A 90 -6.57 4.66 2.71
N ALA A 91 -7.03 4.96 3.92
CA ALA A 91 -8.45 4.98 4.25
C ALA A 91 -8.95 6.42 4.31
N GLY A 92 -9.90 6.78 3.47
CA GLY A 92 -10.63 8.04 3.53
C GLY A 92 -11.96 7.84 4.23
N LYS A 93 -12.23 8.61 5.29
CA LYS A 93 -13.51 8.54 6.03
C LYS A 93 -14.30 9.82 5.89
N ALA A 94 -15.54 9.72 5.40
CA ALA A 94 -16.48 10.84 5.42
C ALA A 94 -16.93 11.02 6.87
N SER A 95 -16.86 12.24 7.38
CA SER A 95 -16.93 12.64 8.80
C SER A 95 -18.28 12.40 9.52
N THR A 96 -19.10 11.45 9.06
CA THR A 96 -20.38 11.10 9.69
C THR A 96 -20.29 9.76 10.44
N MET A 97 -20.70 9.80 11.71
CA MET A 97 -20.67 8.74 12.73
C MET A 97 -21.52 7.50 12.37
N SER A 98 -21.12 6.73 11.36
CA SER A 98 -21.68 5.40 11.10
C SER A 98 -20.58 4.35 11.07
N ARG A 99 -20.86 3.18 11.65
CA ARG A 99 -19.96 2.00 11.63
C ARG A 99 -19.74 1.46 10.22
N TYR A 100 -20.65 1.80 9.30
CA TYR A 100 -20.55 1.57 7.86
C TYR A 100 -20.98 2.84 7.13
N ASN A 101 -20.03 3.53 6.52
CA ASN A 101 -20.31 4.61 5.60
C ASN A 101 -20.03 4.10 4.18
N PRO A 102 -21.01 4.05 3.26
CA PRO A 102 -20.76 3.63 1.89
C PRO A 102 -19.81 4.58 1.13
N LEU A 103 -19.51 5.74 1.73
CA LEU A 103 -18.53 6.69 1.24
C LEU A 103 -17.11 6.42 1.79
N ASP A 104 -16.93 5.48 2.73
CA ASP A 104 -15.59 5.11 3.17
C ASP A 104 -14.85 4.45 2.01
N ILE A 105 -13.66 4.96 1.74
CA ILE A 105 -12.80 4.52 0.65
C ILE A 105 -11.53 3.90 1.20
N GLU A 106 -11.06 2.85 0.57
CA GLU A 106 -9.78 2.22 0.88
C GLU A 106 -9.00 2.00 -0.42
N LEU A 107 -7.80 2.57 -0.47
CA LEU A 107 -6.82 2.29 -1.52
C LEU A 107 -5.74 1.38 -0.95
N ASP A 108 -5.46 0.26 -1.63
CA ASP A 108 -4.44 -0.69 -1.20
C ASP A 108 -3.19 -0.57 -2.08
N ILE A 109 -2.03 -0.50 -1.46
CA ILE A 109 -0.72 -0.48 -2.11
C ILE A 109 0.10 -1.62 -1.53
N LYS A 110 0.75 -2.41 -2.39
CA LYS A 110 1.62 -3.52 -1.96
C LYS A 110 2.85 -3.59 -2.81
N THR A 111 4.00 -3.84 -2.20
CA THR A 111 5.19 -4.22 -2.98
C THR A 111 4.99 -5.56 -3.65
N GLU A 112 5.46 -5.66 -4.88
CA GLU A 112 5.49 -6.90 -5.62
C GLU A 112 6.77 -7.68 -5.31
N MET A 113 6.78 -8.96 -5.68
CA MET A 113 8.02 -9.73 -5.64
C MET A 113 9.01 -9.09 -6.63
N PRO A 114 10.28 -8.92 -6.23
CA PRO A 114 11.27 -8.42 -7.15
C PRO A 114 11.37 -9.44 -8.28
N GLN A 115 11.33 -8.96 -9.52
CA GLN A 115 11.58 -9.82 -10.66
C GLN A 115 13.01 -10.31 -10.51
N THR A 116 13.18 -11.56 -10.08
CA THR A 116 14.46 -12.25 -10.23
C THR A 116 14.72 -12.22 -11.72
N HIS A 117 15.71 -11.44 -12.19
CA HIS A 117 16.34 -11.75 -13.45
C HIS A 117 16.79 -13.21 -13.29
N SER A 118 16.01 -14.14 -13.86
CA SER A 118 16.51 -15.48 -14.10
C SER A 118 17.75 -15.24 -14.93
N LYS A 119 18.92 -15.42 -14.33
CA LYS A 119 20.16 -15.58 -15.09
C LYS A 119 19.81 -16.59 -16.17
N LEU A 120 19.66 -16.11 -17.41
CA LEU A 120 19.59 -16.96 -18.59
C LEU A 120 20.81 -17.86 -18.47
N LYS A 121 20.56 -19.12 -18.11
CA LYS A 121 21.57 -20.15 -18.14
C LYS A 121 21.73 -20.52 -19.60
N LYS A 122 22.98 -20.36 -20.04
CA LYS A 122 23.61 -20.82 -21.29
C LYS A 122 23.41 -19.89 -22.48
#